data_AF-A0A531KRL9-F1
#
_entry.id   AF-A0A531KRL9-F1
#
_cell.length_a   1.000
_cell.length_b   1.000
_cell.length_c   1.000
_cell.angle_alpha   90.00
_cell.angle_beta   90.00
_cell.angle_gamma   90.00
#
_symmetry.space_group_name_H-M   'P 1'
#
loop_
_entity.id
_entity.type
_entity.pdbx_description
1 polymer ?
#
loop_
_entity_poly.entity_id
_entity_poly.type
_entity_poly.pdbx_seq_one_letter_code
_entity_poly.pdbx_strand_id
1 'polypeptide(L)' 'AKVSDVVFQGSFKRVLADSEKDPALQFIARVPAAAAVQPGDIVAVWCEAGDIIFLAG' A
#
# COMPACT_ATOMS: atom_id res chain seq x y z
N ALA A 1 -8.44 -1.80 -2.87
CA ALA A 1 -7.21 -1.53 -3.67
C ALA A 1 -6.58 -2.87 -3.95
N LYS A 2 -6.20 -3.11 -5.21
CA LYS A 2 -5.70 -4.42 -5.64
C LYS A 2 -4.18 -4.43 -5.53
N VAL A 3 -3.63 -5.40 -4.81
CA VAL A 3 -2.18 -5.55 -4.67
C VAL A 3 -1.58 -5.96 -6.02
N SER A 4 -0.60 -5.19 -6.49
CA SER A 4 0.09 -5.46 -7.75
C SER A 4 1.46 -6.09 -7.56
N ASP A 5 2.16 -5.77 -6.47
CA ASP A 5 3.46 -6.35 -6.17
C ASP A 5 3.73 -6.42 -4.66
N VAL A 6 4.51 -7.42 -4.24
CA VAL A 6 4.95 -7.63 -2.85
C VAL A 6 6.42 -8.04 -2.84
N VAL A 7 7.28 -7.16 -2.31
CA VAL A 7 8.73 -7.37 -2.25
C VAL A 7 9.19 -7.53 -0.81
N PHE A 8 9.84 -8.65 -0.49
CA PHE A 8 10.47 -8.87 0.80
C PHE A 8 11.79 -8.08 0.92
N GLN A 9 11.95 -7.32 2.00
CA GLN A 9 13.11 -6.47 2.26
C GLN A 9 13.79 -6.83 3.59
N GLY A 10 13.85 -8.12 3.93
CA GLY A 10 14.48 -8.63 5.16
C GLY A 10 13.56 -8.57 6.37
N SER A 11 13.39 -7.41 6.99
CA SER A 11 12.57 -7.29 8.22
C SER A 11 11.10 -6.94 7.95
N PHE A 12 10.75 -6.56 6.72
CA PHE A 12 9.40 -6.18 6.32
C PHE A 12 9.15 -6.51 4.84
N LYS A 13 7.90 -6.35 4.40
CA LYS A 13 7.53 -6.38 2.98
C LYS A 13 7.10 -4.99 2.53
N ARG A 14 7.52 -4.59 1.33
CA ARG A 14 6.96 -3.46 0.60
C ARG A 14 5.83 -3.98 -0.28
N VAL A 15 4.68 -3.35 -0.19
CA VAL A 15 3.47 -3.69 -0.95
C VAL A 15 3.16 -2.54 -1.88
N LEU A 16 2.93 -2.83 -3.15
CA LEU A 16 2.34 -1.92 -4.11
C LEU A 16 0.90 -2.34 -4.39
N ALA A 17 0.00 -1.36 -4.44
CA ALA A 17 -1.40 -1.61 -4.74
C ALA A 17 -1.98 -0.48 -5.59
N ASP A 18 -2.86 -0.84 -6.52
CA ASP A 18 -3.56 0.10 -7.38
C ASP A 18 -4.97 0.36 -6.84
N SER A 19 -5.39 1.63 -6.86
CA SER A 19 -6.73 2.02 -6.44
C SER A 19 -7.78 1.52 -7.44
N GLU A 20 -8.80 0.84 -6.93
CA GLU A 20 -9.95 0.42 -7.75
C GLU A 20 -10.93 1.56 -8.03
N LYS A 21 -10.81 2.67 -7.27
CA LYS A 21 -11.70 3.84 -7.40
C LYS A 21 -11.12 4.92 -8.31
N ASP A 22 -9.80 5.06 -8.32
CA ASP A 22 -9.10 6.07 -9.11
C ASP A 22 -7.83 5.45 -9.72
N PRO A 23 -7.84 5.09 -11.02
CA PRO A 23 -6.71 4.45 -11.67
C PRO A 23 -5.40 5.27 -11.68
N ALA A 24 -5.46 6.57 -11.42
CA ALA A 24 -4.26 7.41 -11.33
C ALA A 24 -3.56 7.29 -9.96
N LEU A 25 -4.21 6.70 -8.95
CA LEU A 25 -3.67 6.53 -7.61
C LEU A 25 -3.04 5.15 -7.42
N GLN A 26 -1.76 5.16 -7.06
CA GLN A 26 -1.01 4.00 -6.62
C GLN A 26 -0.58 4.17 -5.16
N PHE A 27 -0.67 3.08 -4.40
CA PHE A 27 -0.31 3.04 -3.00
C PHE A 27 0.97 2.23 -2.81
N ILE A 28 1.80 2.71 -1.88
CA ILE A 28 2.96 1.99 -1.38
C ILE A 28 2.82 1.89 0.14
N ALA A 29 2.97 0.67 0.67
CA ALA A 29 2.88 0.43 2.10
C ALA A 29 4.01 -0.49 2.58
N ARG A 30 4.43 -0.28 3.83
CA ARG A 30 5.29 -1.20 4.56
C ARG A 30 4.41 -2.07 5.46
N VAL A 31 4.56 -3.38 5.39
CA VAL A 31 3.88 -4.33 6.28
C VAL A 31 4.88 -5.25 6.98
N PRO A 32 4.55 -5.83 8.14
CA PRO A 32 5.40 -6.82 8.80
C PRO A 32 5.80 -7.96 7.85
N ALA A 33 7.01 -8.51 8.01
CA ALA A 33 7.50 -9.63 7.20
C ALA A 33 6.53 -10.83 7.18
N ALA A 34 5.87 -11.10 8.31
CA ALA A 34 4.93 -12.19 8.47
C ALA A 34 3.51 -11.89 7.93
N ALA A 35 3.23 -10.67 7.45
CA ALA A 35 1.92 -10.33 6.92
C ALA A 35 1.57 -11.21 5.71
N ALA A 36 0.38 -11.79 5.74
CA ALA A 36 -0.18 -12.60 4.67
C ALA A 36 -0.84 -11.68 3.63
N VAL A 37 -0.01 -11.11 2.75
CA VAL A 37 -0.43 -10.30 1.60
C VAL A 37 0.31 -10.79 0.36
N GLN A 38 -0.41 -10.92 -0.74
CA GLN A 38 0.06 -11.43 -2.02
C GLN A 38 -0.46 -10.57 -3.18
N PRO A 39 0.22 -10.56 -4.34
CA PRO A 39 -0.32 -9.97 -5.56
C PRO A 39 -1.71 -10.56 -5.90
N GLY A 40 -2.64 -9.69 -6.26
CA GLY A 40 -4.04 -10.04 -6.53
C GLY A 40 -5.00 -9.85 -5.36
N ASP A 41 -4.49 -9.76 -4.12
CA ASP A 41 -5.33 -9.51 -2.95
C ASP A 41 -6.04 -8.15 -3.04
N ILE A 42 -7.26 -8.08 -2.49
CA ILE A 42 -7.97 -6.83 -2.28
C ILE A 42 -7.74 -6.39 -0.84
N VAL A 43 -7.13 -5.22 -0.67
CA VAL A 43 -6.81 -4.64 0.63
C VAL A 43 -7.53 -3.31 0.86
N ALA A 44 -7.84 -3.04 2.12
CA ALA A 44 -8.22 -1.72 2.57
C ALA A 44 -6.96 -0.85 2.72
N VAL A 45 -7.03 0.38 2.21
CA VAL A 45 -6.00 1.41 2.43
C VAL A 45 -6.59 2.44 3.37
N TRP A 46 -5.82 2.79 4.39
CA TRP A 46 -6.23 3.72 5.43
C TRP A 46 -4.99 4.46 5.96
N CYS A 47 -5.18 5.69 6.40
CA CYS A 47 -4.19 6.50 7.09
C CYS A 47 -4.90 7.38 8.14
N GLU A 48 -4.19 7.76 9.18
CA GLU A 48 -4.67 8.77 10.12
C GLU A 48 -4.54 10.15 9.49
N ALA A 49 -5.46 11.06 9.82
CA ALA A 49 -5.42 12.42 9.28
C ALA A 49 -4.11 13.16 9.65
N GLY A 50 -3.50 12.82 10.79
CA GLY A 50 -2.22 13.37 11.22
C GLY A 50 -1.01 12.91 10.40
N ASP A 51 -1.14 11.83 9.63
CA ASP A 51 -0.08 11.29 8.77
C ASP A 51 -0.13 11.87 7.34
N ILE A 52 -1.13 12.72 7.04
CA ILE A 52 -1.31 13.33 5.73
C ILE A 52 -0.47 14.62 5.64
N ILE A 53 0.45 14.65 4.69
CA ILE A 53 1.22 15.85 4.35
C ILE A 53 0.48 16.61 3.25
N PHE A 54 0.07 17.85 3.53
CA PHE A 54 -0.45 18.76 2.52
C PHE A 54 0.71 19.51 1.87
N LEU A 55 0.88 19.32 0.56
CA LEU A 55 1.81 20.10 -0.23
C LEU A 55 1.12 21.41 -0.62
N ALA A 56 1.66 22.54 -0.18
CA ALA A 56 1.19 23.85 -0.65
C ALA A 56 1.57 24.01 -2.13
N GLY A 57 0.58 24.34 -2.96
CA GLY A 57 0.75 24.66 -4.37
C GLY A 57 1.11 26.12 -4.61
#